data_AF-A0A950TG65-F1
#
_entry.id   AF-A0A950TG65-F1
#
_cell.length_a   1.000
_cell.length_b   1.000
_cell.length_c   1.000
_cell.angle_alpha   90.00
_cell.angle_beta   90.00
_cell.angle_gamma   90.00
#
_symmetry.space_group_name_H-M   'P 1'
#
loop_
_entity.id
_entity.type
_entity.pdbx_description
1 polymer ?
#
loop_
_entity_poly.entity_id
_entity_poly.type
_entity_poly.pdbx_seq_one_letter_code
_entity_poly.pdbx_strand_id
1 'polypeptide(L)' 'NDISQTALQQPPDTGVIDHVAFGSRGFEAMKKHLTGKGIRYRVNQVPNSTRWQIFSHGPHNVEIEHNFETKTAFTA' A
#
# COMPACT_ATOMS: atom_id res chain seq x y z
N ASN A 1 -23.85 -6.22 1.92
CA ASN A 1 -22.73 -6.00 0.99
C ASN A 1 -23.04 -6.72 -0.29
N ASP A 2 -23.61 -5.99 -1.24
CA ASP A 2 -23.93 -6.49 -2.57
C ASP A 2 -22.66 -6.43 -3.41
N ILE A 3 -22.09 -7.60 -3.71
CA ILE A 3 -21.01 -7.75 -4.70
C ILE A 3 -21.61 -8.49 -5.89
N SER A 4 -22.68 -7.94 -6.46
CA SER A 4 -23.28 -8.49 -7.68
C SER A 4 -22.24 -8.45 -8.80
N GLN A 5 -22.09 -9.57 -9.51
CA GLN A 5 -21.24 -9.63 -10.69
C GLN A 5 -21.74 -8.61 -11.71
N THR A 6 -20.91 -7.62 -12.03
CA THR A 6 -21.21 -6.70 -13.12
C THR A 6 -21.19 -7.45 -14.44
N ALA A 7 -22.18 -7.22 -15.30
CA ALA A 7 -22.26 -7.84 -16.63
C ALA A 7 -21.07 -7.49 -17.55
N LEU A 8 -20.26 -6.49 -17.18
CA LEU A 8 -19.05 -6.11 -17.88
C LEU A 8 -17.85 -6.92 -17.38
N GLN A 9 -17.14 -7.54 -18.33
CA GLN A 9 -15.87 -8.20 -18.07
C GLN A 9 -14.88 -7.16 -17.55
N GLN A 10 -14.39 -7.35 -16.33
CA GLN A 10 -13.38 -6.46 -15.75
C GLN A 10 -12.08 -6.61 -16.55
N PRO A 11 -11.36 -5.50 -16.83
CA PRO A 11 -10.02 -5.55 -17.38
C PRO A 11 -9.14 -6.55 -16.61
N PRO A 12 -8.24 -7.29 -17.28
CA PRO A 12 -7.42 -8.33 -16.65
C PRO A 12 -6.44 -7.78 -15.59
N ASP A 13 -6.20 -6.47 -15.59
CA ASP A 13 -5.36 -5.77 -14.62
C ASP A 13 -6.21 -5.26 -13.43
N THR A 14 -6.01 -4.01 -13.01
CA THR A 14 -6.61 -3.42 -11.81
C THR A 14 -8.12 -3.16 -11.91
N GLY A 15 -8.73 -3.48 -13.06
CA GLY A 15 -10.12 -3.16 -13.37
C GLY A 15 -10.33 -1.66 -13.55
N VAL A 16 -11.10 -1.04 -12.64
CA VAL A 16 -11.40 0.41 -12.61
C VAL A 16 -10.62 1.19 -11.54
N ILE A 17 -9.83 0.51 -10.69
CA ILE A 17 -9.13 1.15 -9.56
C ILE A 17 -7.62 0.95 -9.72
N ASP A 18 -6.86 2.00 -10.01
CA ASP A 18 -5.40 1.91 -10.12
C ASP A 18 -4.71 1.52 -8.79
N HIS A 19 -5.07 2.18 -7.70
CA HIS A 19 -4.48 1.93 -6.39
C HIS A 19 -5.39 2.35 -5.23
N VAL A 20 -5.11 1.80 -4.04
CA VAL A 20 -5.75 2.19 -2.78
C VAL A 20 -4.67 2.59 -1.79
N ALA A 21 -4.76 3.81 -1.25
CA ALA A 21 -3.80 4.35 -0.29
C ALA A 21 -4.38 4.42 1.13
N PHE A 22 -3.59 3.98 2.12
CA PHE A 22 -3.95 4.00 3.54
C PHE A 22 -2.97 4.84 4.35
N GLY A 23 -3.51 5.76 5.17
CA GLY A 23 -2.75 6.34 6.29
C GLY A 23 -2.42 5.25 7.31
N SER A 24 -1.14 5.01 7.55
CA SER A 24 -0.62 3.84 8.25
C SER A 24 0.38 4.23 9.34
N ARG A 25 0.54 3.35 10.34
CA ARG A 25 1.52 3.48 11.44
C ARG A 25 2.35 2.21 11.55
N GLY A 26 3.55 2.33 12.10
CA GLY A 26 4.44 1.17 12.32
C GLY A 26 5.07 0.65 11.03
N PHE A 27 5.87 1.47 10.36
CA PHE A 27 6.55 1.14 9.11
C PHE A 27 7.34 -0.18 9.16
N GLU A 28 8.21 -0.35 10.17
CA GLU A 28 9.02 -1.57 10.31
C GLU A 28 8.16 -2.80 10.66
N ALA A 29 7.08 -2.62 11.43
CA ALA A 29 6.15 -3.70 11.74
C ALA A 29 5.43 -4.18 10.47
N MET A 30 5.02 -3.26 9.59
CA MET A 30 4.42 -3.60 8.30
C MET A 30 5.42 -4.34 7.40
N LYS A 31 6.66 -3.86 7.28
CA LYS A 31 7.71 -4.57 6.52
C LYS A 31 7.90 -6.00 7.02
N LYS A 32 8.06 -6.18 8.34
CA LYS A 32 8.20 -7.51 8.95
C LYS A 32 6.99 -8.39 8.65
N HIS A 33 5.80 -7.83 8.70
CA HIS A 33 4.56 -8.55 8.40
C HIS A 33 4.49 -9.02 6.95
N LEU A 34 4.78 -8.12 5.99
CA LEU A 34 4.79 -8.44 4.55
C LEU A 34 5.85 -9.47 4.21
N THR A 35 7.08 -9.31 4.72
CA THR A 35 8.16 -10.30 4.57
C THR A 35 7.75 -11.65 5.17
N GLY A 36 7.16 -11.66 6.37
CA GLY A 36 6.71 -12.89 7.03
C GLY A 36 5.59 -13.62 6.29
N LYS A 37 4.84 -12.92 5.44
CA LYS A 37 3.81 -13.47 4.55
C LYS A 37 4.33 -13.78 3.13
N GLY A 38 5.61 -13.54 2.84
CA GLY A 38 6.17 -13.72 1.49
C GLY A 38 5.60 -12.75 0.45
N ILE A 39 5.03 -11.63 0.88
CA ILE A 39 4.45 -10.62 -0.01
C ILE A 39 5.58 -9.72 -0.52
N ARG A 40 5.68 -9.58 -1.85
CA ARG A 40 6.61 -8.64 -2.48
C ARG A 40 6.15 -7.20 -2.27
N TYR A 41 7.07 -6.32 -1.90
CA TYR A 41 6.81 -4.90 -1.73
C TYR A 41 8.01 -4.04 -2.15
N ARG A 42 7.75 -2.77 -2.46
CA ARG A 42 8.77 -1.72 -2.61
C ARG A 42 8.59 -0.65 -1.54
N VAL A 43 9.68 0.01 -1.18
CA VAL A 43 9.68 1.15 -0.27
C VAL A 43 10.01 2.41 -1.05
N ASN A 44 9.31 3.51 -0.76
CA ASN A 44 9.69 4.84 -1.21
C ASN A 44 9.84 5.77 0.00
N GLN A 45 10.99 6.44 0.10
CA GLN A 45 11.19 7.52 1.05
C GLN A 45 11.13 8.82 0.26
N VAL A 46 10.09 9.61 0.49
CA VAL A 46 9.87 10.82 -0.30
C VAL A 46 10.94 11.84 0.09
N PRO A 47 11.80 12.30 -0.86
CA PRO A 47 12.81 13.30 -0.55
C PRO A 47 12.21 14.56 0.04
N ASN A 48 12.89 15.17 1.00
CA ASN A 48 12.44 16.40 1.68
C ASN A 48 11.06 16.27 2.37
N SER A 49 10.63 15.05 2.69
CA SER A 49 9.39 14.78 3.41
C SER A 49 9.64 13.79 4.54
N THR A 50 8.82 13.85 5.57
CA THR A 50 8.76 12.82 6.60
C THR A 50 7.96 11.60 6.16
N ARG A 51 7.42 11.60 4.94
CA ARG A 51 6.55 10.53 4.44
C ARG A 51 7.36 9.37 3.89
N TRP A 52 7.09 8.20 4.45
CA TRP A 52 7.61 6.92 3.99
C TRP A 52 6.44 6.09 3.46
N GLN A 53 6.68 5.33 2.41
CA GLN A 53 5.64 4.59 1.71
C GLN A 53 6.06 3.15 1.50
N ILE A 54 5.12 2.23 1.65
CA ILE A 54 5.27 0.83 1.23
C ILE A 54 4.22 0.56 0.17
N PHE A 55 4.65 0.02 -0.98
CA PHE A 55 3.75 -0.39 -2.05
C PHE A 55 3.80 -1.91 -2.19
N SER A 56 2.63 -2.52 -2.29
CA SER A 56 2.45 -3.95 -2.55
C SER A 56 1.32 -4.14 -3.57
N HIS A 57 1.18 -5.34 -4.14
CA HIS A 57 0.08 -5.63 -5.06
C HIS A 57 -0.88 -6.61 -4.42
N GLY A 58 -2.17 -6.27 -4.47
CA GLY A 58 -3.26 -7.14 -4.07
C GLY A 58 -3.65 -8.14 -5.16
N PRO A 59 -4.73 -8.91 -4.92
CA PRO A 59 -5.41 -9.66 -5.97
C PRO A 59 -5.77 -8.73 -7.15
N HIS A 60 -5.72 -9.24 -8.38
CA HIS A 60 -5.98 -8.45 -9.61
C HIS A 60 -5.00 -7.29 -9.83
N ASN A 61 -3.79 -7.38 -9.27
CA ASN A 61 -2.71 -6.43 -9.48
C ASN A 61 -3.02 -4.98 -9.03
N VAL A 62 -4.06 -4.77 -8.22
CA VAL A 62 -4.36 -3.45 -7.64
C VAL A 62 -3.21 -3.05 -6.70
N GLU A 63 -2.64 -1.86 -6.91
CA GLU A 63 -1.56 -1.38 -6.06
C GLU A 63 -2.10 -0.91 -4.70
N ILE A 64 -1.49 -1.41 -3.63
CA ILE A 64 -1.81 -1.05 -2.25
C ILE A 64 -0.66 -0.19 -1.73
N GLU A 65 -0.97 1.06 -1.40
CA GLU A 65 -0.04 2.03 -0.87
C GLU A 65 -0.28 2.27 0.63
N HIS A 66 0.76 2.06 1.44
CA HIS A 66 0.74 2.40 2.85
C HIS A 66 1.58 3.64 3.08
N ASN A 67 0.93 4.74 3.48
CA ASN A 67 1.57 6.01 3.81
C ASN A 67 1.88 6.09 5.31
N PHE A 68 3.13 6.32 5.66
CA PHE A 68 3.59 6.46 7.04
C PHE A 68 4.15 7.85 7.25
N GLU A 69 3.62 8.56 8.25
CA GLU A 69 4.26 9.74 8.77
C GLU A 69 5.38 9.30 9.72
N THR A 70 6.63 9.55 9.35
CA THR A 70 7.72 9.43 10.31
C THR A 70 7.70 10.69 11.16
N LYS A 71 7.40 10.56 12.46
CA LYS A 71 7.77 11.65 13.36
C LYS A 71 9.29 11.70 13.34
N THR A 72 9.85 12.73 12.73
CA THR A 72 11.22 13.12 13.01
C THR A 72 11.30 13.32 14.52
N ALA A 73 11.92 12.39 15.23
CA ALA A 73 12.30 12.62 16.62
C ALA A 73 13.50 13.57 16.60
N PHE A 74 13.25 14.85 16.33
CA PHE A 74 14.06 15.93 16.89
C PHE A 74 13.16 16.65 17.87
N THR A 75 13.27 16.24 19.14
CA THR A 75 12.87 17.08 20.25
C THR A 75 14.07 17.09 21.18
N ALA A 76 14.75 18.25 21.15
CA ALA A 76 15.77 18.78 22.05
C ALA A 76 16.94 17.87 22.45
#